data_AF-A0A6G1SWR4-F1
#
_entry.id   AF-A0A6G1SWR4-F1
#
_cell.length_a   1.000
_cell.length_b   1.000
_cell.length_c   1.000
_cell.angle_alpha   90.00
_cell.angle_beta   90.00
_cell.angle_gamma   90.00
#
_symmetry.space_group_name_H-M   'P 1'
#
loop_
_entity.id
_entity.type
_entity.pdbx_description
1 polymer ?
#
loop_
_entity_poly.entity_id
_entity_poly.type
_entity_poly.pdbx_seq_one_letter_code
_entity_poly.pdbx_strand_id
1 'polypeptide(L)' 'MWNSPAFGLVGIGSFLATTIVGLTLVGHYLDGRFGTEPVLTLIGLVLGLMAGSYGAYRQLRELLERTRER' A
#
# COMPACT_ATOMS: atom_id res chain seq x y z
N MET A 1 22.03 -13.16 8.80
CA MET A 1 20.62 -13.11 9.28
C MET A 1 19.74 -12.11 8.52
N TRP A 2 20.28 -11.25 7.63
CA TRP A 2 19.53 -10.16 6.97
C TRP A 2 18.96 -10.48 5.56
N ASN A 3 19.17 -11.68 5.02
CA ASN A 3 18.83 -12.01 3.63
C ASN A 3 17.67 -13.01 3.48
N SER A 4 16.85 -13.17 4.53
CA SER A 4 15.72 -14.09 4.49
C SER A 4 14.58 -13.53 3.63
N PRO A 5 13.97 -14.32 2.73
CA PRO A 5 12.85 -13.90 1.88
C PRO A 5 11.68 -13.27 2.66
N ALA A 6 11.53 -13.65 3.93
CA ALA A 6 10.55 -13.08 4.86
C ALA A 6 10.65 -11.55 5.00
N PHE A 7 11.85 -10.96 5.01
CA PHE A 7 12.00 -9.50 5.08
C PHE A 7 11.48 -8.80 3.83
N GLY A 8 11.61 -9.43 2.65
CA GLY A 8 11.03 -8.92 1.41
C GLY A 8 9.50 -8.88 1.48
N LEU A 9 8.87 -9.94 1.99
CA LEU A 9 7.41 -9.96 2.20
C LEU A 9 6.95 -8.92 3.22
N VAL A 10 7.68 -8.75 4.32
CA VAL A 10 7.37 -7.71 5.31
C VAL A 10 7.45 -6.33 4.68
N GLY A 11 8.48 -6.04 3.87
CA GLY A 11 8.60 -4.77 3.15
C GLY A 11 7.42 -4.51 2.20
N ILE A 12 7.00 -5.53 1.46
CA ILE A 12 5.82 -5.45 0.56
C ILE A 12 4.55 -5.16 1.36
N GLY A 13 4.33 -5.87 2.47
CA GLY A 13 3.17 -5.66 3.35
C GLY A 13 3.17 -4.28 4.01
N SER A 14 4.33 -3.81 4.47
CA SER A 14 4.48 -2.46 5.01
C SER A 14 4.18 -1.39 3.97
N PHE A 15 4.67 -1.54 2.74
CA PHE A 15 4.35 -0.61 1.65
C PHE A 15 2.85 -0.54 1.36
N LEU A 16 2.18 -1.70 1.30
CA LEU A 16 0.74 -1.80 1.12
C LEU A 16 -0.01 -1.06 2.24
N ALA A 17 0.32 -1.37 3.50
CA ALA A 17 -0.32 -0.78 4.67
C ALA A 17 -0.13 0.74 4.72
N THR A 18 1.10 1.23 4.53
CA THR A 18 1.40 2.67 4.55
C THR A 18 0.69 3.40 3.41
N THR A 19 0.58 2.80 2.23
CA THR A 19 -0.12 3.42 1.09
C THR A 19 -1.61 3.56 1.35
N ILE A 20 -2.25 2.49 1.84
CA ILE A 20 -3.69 2.49 2.15
C ILE A 20 -3.99 3.48 3.28
N VAL A 21 -3.26 3.37 4.40
CA VAL A 21 -3.47 4.22 5.58
C VAL A 21 -3.16 5.68 5.24
N GLY A 22 -2.07 5.94 4.52
CA GLY A 22 -1.68 7.29 4.11
C GLY A 22 -2.75 7.97 3.27
N LEU A 23 -3.25 7.32 2.22
CA LEU A 23 -4.29 7.89 1.36
C LEU A 23 -5.64 8.02 2.07
N THR A 24 -5.98 7.07 2.94
CA THR A 24 -7.21 7.14 3.74
C THR A 24 -7.18 8.31 4.72
N LEU A 25 -6.05 8.52 5.42
CA LEU A 25 -5.89 9.65 6.35
C LEU A 25 -5.93 10.99 5.62
N VAL A 26 -5.34 11.08 4.43
CA VAL A 26 -5.44 12.28 3.57
C VAL A 26 -6.90 12.53 3.17
N GLY A 27 -7.62 11.49 2.75
CA GLY A 27 -9.04 11.59 2.41
C GLY A 27 -9.89 12.06 3.60
N HIS A 28 -9.62 11.52 4.79
CA HIS A 28 -10.31 11.91 6.03
C HIS A 28 -10.04 13.36 6.43
N TYR A 29 -8.79 13.79 6.35
CA TYR A 29 -8.43 15.19 6.63
C TYR A 29 -9.13 16.17 5.67
N LEU A 30 -9.21 15.80 4.38
CA LEU A 30 -9.92 16.62 3.39
C LEU A 30 -11.43 16.60 3.64
N ASP A 31 -12.03 15.46 3.98
CA ASP A 31 -13.45 15.37 4.31
C ASP A 31 -13.84 16.29 5.46
N GLY A 32 -13.05 16.32 6.54
CA GLY A 32 -13.28 17.23 7.66
C GLY A 32 -13.13 18.71 7.29
N ARG A 33 -12.35 19.02 6.24
CA ARG A 33 -12.18 20.39 5.74
C ARG A 33 -13.29 20.84 4.79
N PHE A 34 -13.80 19.94 3.95
CA PHE A 34 -14.83 20.22 2.96
C PHE A 34 -16.25 19.90 3.43
N GLY A 35 -16.41 19.23 4.57
CA GLY A 35 -17.71 18.78 5.07
C GLY A 35 -18.32 17.66 4.24
N THR A 36 -17.50 16.92 3.48
CA THR A 36 -17.92 15.85 2.56
C THR A 36 -17.84 14.46 3.20
N GLU A 37 -17.69 14.41 4.53
CA GLU A 37 -17.45 13.20 5.31
C GLU A 37 -18.55 12.13 5.07
N PRO A 38 -18.23 10.90 4.60
CA PRO A 38 -16.91 10.28 4.41
C PRO A 38 -16.53 10.01 2.92
N VAL A 39 -16.89 10.90 1.99
CA VAL A 39 -16.73 10.66 0.55
C VAL A 39 -15.26 10.66 0.12
N LEU A 40 -14.45 11.67 0.48
CA LEU A 40 -13.04 11.74 0.10
C LEU A 40 -12.21 10.67 0.81
N THR A 41 -12.63 10.25 2.01
CA THR A 41 -12.06 9.11 2.74
C THR A 41 -12.25 7.82 1.96
N LEU A 42 -13.45 7.56 1.45
CA LEU A 42 -13.74 6.38 0.62
C LEU A 42 -12.96 6.41 -0.70
N ILE A 43 -12.87 7.57 -1.36
CA ILE A 43 -12.06 7.74 -2.57
C ILE A 43 -10.59 7.46 -2.26
N GLY A 44 -10.05 8.06 -1.19
CA GLY A 44 -8.67 7.84 -0.74
C GLY A 44 -8.40 6.37 -0.41
N LEU A 45 -9.34 5.69 0.25
CA LEU A 45 -9.25 4.27 0.57
C LEU A 45 -9.21 3.41 -0.71
N VAL A 46 -10.13 3.64 -1.65
CA VAL A 46 -10.17 2.89 -2.92
C VAL A 46 -8.89 3.12 -3.72
N LEU A 47 -8.44 4.37 -3.83
CA LEU A 47 -7.20 4.71 -4.51
C LEU A 47 -5.99 4.06 -3.81
N GLY A 48 -5.94 4.10 -2.48
CA GLY A 48 -4.87 3.47 -1.70
C GLY A 48 -4.86 1.96 -1.84
N LEU A 49 -6.04 1.34 -1.90
CA LEU A 49 -6.17 -0.09 -2.13
C LEU A 49 -5.70 -0.47 -3.53
N MET A 50 -6.10 0.28 -4.56
CA MET A 50 -5.69 0.03 -5.95
C MET A 50 -4.18 0.24 -6.15
N ALA A 51 -3.66 1.40 -5.73
CA ALA A 51 -2.25 1.73 -5.86
C ALA A 51 -1.36 0.82 -5.00
N GLY A 52 -1.78 0.57 -3.75
CA GLY A 52 -1.09 -0.32 -2.83
C GLY A 52 -1.06 -1.75 -3.35
N SER A 53 -2.19 -2.30 -3.82
CA SER A 53 -2.25 -3.67 -4.36
C SER A 53 -1.41 -3.81 -5.62
N TYR A 54 -1.47 -2.83 -6.54
CA TYR A 54 -0.65 -2.83 -7.74
C TYR A 54 0.86 -2.78 -7.41
N GLY A 55 1.27 -1.88 -6.51
CA GLY A 55 2.66 -1.76 -6.08
C GLY A 55 3.15 -3.00 -5.30
N ALA A 56 2.30 -3.59 -4.47
CA ALA A 56 2.61 -4.82 -3.75
C ALA A 56 2.76 -6.01 -4.71
N TYR A 57 1.87 -6.13 -5.69
CA TYR A 57 1.94 -7.17 -6.72
C TYR A 57 3.23 -7.05 -7.54
N ARG A 58 3.60 -5.83 -7.95
CA ARG A 58 4.84 -5.58 -8.69
C ARG A 58 6.08 -5.99 -7.88
N GLN A 59 6.15 -5.57 -6.62
CA GLN A 59 7.27 -5.91 -5.74
C GLN A 59 7.33 -7.42 -5.45
N LEU A 60 6.18 -8.07 -5.27
CA LEU A 60 6.11 -9.51 -5.08
C LEU A 60 6.61 -10.26 -6.32
N ARG A 61 6.22 -9.82 -7.52
CA ARG A 61 6.69 -10.41 -8.78
C ARG A 61 8.20 -10.26 -8.93
N GLU A 62 8.74 -9.06 -8.70
CA GLU A 62 10.18 -8.80 -8.72
C GLU A 62 10.93 -9.68 -7.69
N LEU A 63 10.36 -9.87 -6.49
CA LEU A 63 10.95 -10.72 -5.45
C LEU A 63 10.96 -12.21 -5.84
N LEU A 64 9.88 -12.70 -6.45
CA LEU A 64 9.76 -14.06 -6.94
C LEU A 64 10.74 -14.33 -8.09
N GLU A 65 10.88 -13.40 -9.03
CA GLU A 65 11.87 -13.48 -10.13
C GLU A 65 13.29 -13.56 -9.57
N ARG A 66 13.66 -12.68 -8.63
CA ARG A 66 14.99 -12.70 -7.98
C ARG A 66 15.26 -13.98 -7.20
N THR A 67 14.23 -14.59 -6.64
CA THR A 67 14.34 -15.86 -5.90
C THR A 67 14.51 -17.05 -6.86
N ARG A 68 13.93 -16.98 -8.06
CA ARG A 68 14.04 -18.03 -9.08
C ARG A 68 15.41 -18.05 -9.78
N GLU A 69 16.06 -16.90 -9.90
CA GLU A 69 17.39 -16.76 -10.52
C GLU A 69 18.56 -17.13 -9.58
N ARG A 70 18.29 -17.35 -8.28
CA ARG A 70 19.27 -17.80 -7.28
C ARG A 70 19.22 -19.30 -7.07
#